data_AF-A0A931PNH5-F1
#
_entry.id   AF-A0A931PNH5-F1
#
_cell.length_a   1.000
_cell.length_b   1.000
_cell.length_c   1.000
_cell.angle_alpha   90.00
_cell.angle_beta   90.00
_cell.angle_gamma   90.00
#
_symmetry.space_group_name_H-M   'P 1'
#
loop_
_entity.id
_entity.type
_entity.pdbx_description
1 polymer ?
#
loop_
_entity_poly.entity_id
_entity_poly.type
_entity_poly.pdbx_seq_one_letter_code
_entity_poly.pdbx_strand_id
1 'polypeptide(L)'
;MHALMLAAALVRSGIENDVVVLAGGSLAKLGMKFQGHLKHGMPIVEDVLAGFAVHVGRDDGVSPVVRLDAIGRHEVASGSAPLAVVQALYSEPLARAGLSLLDVDRFALELHNPEATVPAGSGNVPLNNYRTLASLAVVEKLIARDEIDGFVRTRGMPGFSPTQGHIASAVPYLGHARRGLVGGALTRTMFTGKGSLFLGRMTQLSDGISLILERNAAGA
;
A
#
# COMPACT_ATOMS: atom_id res chain seq x y z
N MET A 1 -1.33 -0.40 7.90
CA MET A 1 -1.51 -1.78 7.39
C MET A 1 -1.50 -2.83 8.50
N HIS A 2 -0.48 -2.89 9.37
CA HIS A 2 -0.47 -3.80 10.53
C HIS A 2 -1.76 -3.77 11.37
N ALA A 3 -2.23 -2.57 11.73
CA ALA A 3 -3.47 -2.42 12.49
C ALA A 3 -4.73 -2.98 11.76
N LEU A 4 -4.77 -2.90 10.42
CA LEU A 4 -5.88 -3.47 9.65
C LEU A 4 -5.86 -5.00 9.65
N MET A 5 -4.67 -5.61 9.54
CA MET A 5 -4.50 -7.07 9.69
C MET A 5 -4.98 -7.52 11.07
N LEU A 6 -4.56 -6.82 12.14
CA LEU A 6 -4.96 -7.14 13.51
C LEU A 6 -6.47 -7.00 13.72
N ALA A 7 -7.06 -5.90 13.24
CA ALA A 7 -8.51 -5.69 13.30
C ALA A 7 -9.28 -6.82 12.59
N ALA A 8 -8.87 -7.19 11.38
CA ALA A 8 -9.48 -8.30 10.66
C ALA A 8 -9.31 -9.64 11.39
N ALA A 9 -8.16 -9.88 12.04
CA ALA A 9 -7.91 -11.10 12.80
C ALA A 9 -8.80 -11.19 14.05
N LEU A 10 -8.97 -10.09 14.79
CA LEU A 10 -9.85 -10.02 15.96
C LEU A 10 -11.33 -10.24 15.62
N VAL A 11 -11.76 -9.68 14.49
CA VAL A 11 -13.13 -9.89 13.99
C VAL A 11 -13.32 -11.33 13.54
N ARG A 12 -12.38 -11.89 12.77
CA ARG A 12 -12.48 -13.27 12.25
C ARG A 12 -12.40 -14.32 13.36
N SER A 13 -11.67 -14.07 14.43
CA SER A 13 -11.60 -15.00 15.57
C SER A 13 -12.87 -14.99 16.43
N GLY A 14 -13.77 -14.02 16.23
CA GLY A 14 -14.98 -13.85 17.04
C GLY A 14 -14.71 -13.24 18.42
N ILE A 15 -13.50 -12.71 18.66
CA ILE A 15 -13.17 -12.00 19.90
C ILE A 15 -13.90 -10.66 19.94
N GLU A 16 -13.90 -9.95 18.80
CA GLU A 16 -14.62 -8.68 18.63
C GLU A 16 -15.60 -8.78 17.46
N ASN A 17 -16.72 -8.07 17.53
CA ASN A 17 -17.63 -7.96 16.37
C ASN A 17 -17.21 -6.81 15.43
N ASP A 18 -16.63 -5.75 16.01
CA ASP A 18 -16.37 -4.49 15.35
C ASP A 18 -15.07 -3.89 15.90
N VAL A 19 -14.16 -3.53 15.02
CA VAL A 19 -12.90 -2.87 15.37
C VAL A 19 -12.73 -1.64 14.49
N VAL A 20 -12.46 -0.48 15.11
CA VAL A 20 -12.13 0.75 14.39
C VAL A 20 -10.63 0.99 14.44
N VAL A 21 -10.01 1.10 13.27
CA VAL A 21 -8.60 1.48 13.12
C VAL A 21 -8.52 2.96 12.81
N LEU A 22 -7.88 3.73 13.70
CA LEU A 22 -7.62 5.16 13.52
C LEU A 22 -6.11 5.41 13.40
N ALA A 23 -5.72 6.26 12.45
CA ALA A 23 -4.36 6.82 12.43
C ALA A 23 -4.33 8.18 11.73
N GLY A 24 -3.28 8.96 11.98
CA GLY A 24 -3.22 10.36 11.63
C GLY A 24 -1.81 10.92 11.44
N GLY A 25 -1.79 12.12 10.86
CA GLY A 25 -0.66 13.04 10.84
C GLY A 25 -0.24 13.46 12.24
N SER A 26 1.06 13.71 12.40
CA SER A 26 1.60 14.41 13.56
C SER A 26 2.08 15.79 13.14
N LEU A 27 1.68 16.81 13.89
CA LEU A 27 2.14 18.19 13.68
C LEU A 27 3.67 18.28 13.70
N ALA A 28 4.35 17.48 14.53
CA ALA A 28 5.82 17.46 14.60
C ALA A 28 6.50 16.98 13.30
N LYS A 29 5.77 16.27 12.43
CA LYS A 29 6.27 15.84 11.11
C LYS A 29 6.00 16.90 10.03
N LEU A 30 5.04 17.80 10.28
CA LEU A 30 4.63 18.82 9.33
C LEU A 30 5.85 19.66 8.93
N GLY A 31 6.05 19.85 7.63
CA GLY A 31 7.12 20.67 7.12
C GLY A 31 8.47 19.98 6.87
N MET A 32 8.62 18.68 7.18
CA MET A 32 9.88 17.96 6.91
C MET A 32 10.34 17.98 5.43
N LYS A 33 9.42 18.23 4.48
CA LYS A 33 9.71 18.33 3.04
C LYS A 33 9.69 19.76 2.49
N PHE A 34 9.34 20.76 3.30
CA PHE A 34 9.25 22.17 2.86
C PHE A 34 10.58 22.71 2.36
N GLN A 35 11.69 22.27 2.94
CA GLN A 35 13.02 22.67 2.50
C GLN A 35 13.27 22.36 1.02
N GLY A 36 12.70 21.27 0.48
CA GLY A 36 12.79 20.94 -0.94
C GLY A 36 12.07 21.98 -1.81
N HIS A 37 10.86 22.37 -1.42
CA HIS A 37 10.08 23.39 -2.14
C HIS A 37 10.77 24.76 -2.08
N LEU A 38 11.18 25.20 -0.90
CA LEU A 38 11.82 26.51 -0.69
C LEU A 38 13.12 26.64 -1.49
N LYS A 39 13.96 25.58 -1.53
CA LYS A 39 15.20 25.57 -2.32
C LYS A 39 14.98 25.78 -3.81
N HIS A 40 13.82 25.38 -4.33
CA HIS A 40 13.48 25.48 -5.75
C HIS A 40 12.49 26.61 -6.05
N GLY A 41 12.22 27.51 -5.08
CA GLY A 41 11.26 28.60 -5.27
C GLY A 41 9.82 28.14 -5.51
N MET A 42 9.47 26.92 -5.07
CA MET A 42 8.14 26.35 -5.23
C MET A 42 7.24 26.70 -4.04
N PRO A 43 5.91 26.84 -4.26
CA PRO A 43 4.96 26.93 -3.16
C PRO A 43 5.01 25.65 -2.31
N ILE A 44 4.65 25.77 -1.04
CA ILE A 44 4.48 24.61 -0.17
C ILE A 44 3.23 23.84 -0.62
N VAL A 45 3.43 22.69 -1.25
CA VAL A 45 2.34 21.84 -1.76
C VAL A 45 1.77 20.86 -0.73
N GLU A 46 2.32 20.83 0.50
CA GLU A 46 2.01 19.80 1.50
C GLU A 46 1.84 20.35 2.93
N ASP A 47 1.09 21.45 3.08
CA ASP A 47 0.72 22.01 4.39
C ASP A 47 -0.62 21.42 4.88
N VAL A 48 -0.66 20.11 5.10
CA VAL A 48 -1.88 19.38 5.44
C VAL A 48 -1.59 18.30 6.48
N LEU A 49 -2.45 18.20 7.49
CA LEU A 49 -2.52 17.05 8.39
C LEU A 49 -3.70 16.17 7.98
N ALA A 50 -3.41 14.94 7.56
CA ALA A 50 -4.43 13.96 7.20
C ALA A 50 -4.73 13.04 8.39
N GLY A 51 -5.90 12.39 8.36
CA GLY A 51 -6.28 11.33 9.28
C GLY A 51 -7.26 10.39 8.60
N PHE A 52 -7.38 9.17 9.12
CA PHE A 52 -8.35 8.21 8.63
C PHE A 52 -8.93 7.37 9.76
N ALA A 53 -10.12 6.84 9.50
CA ALA A 53 -10.75 5.79 10.29
C ALA A 53 -11.23 4.68 9.35
N VAL A 54 -11.00 3.42 9.74
CA VAL A 54 -11.51 2.24 9.05
C VAL A 54 -12.27 1.40 10.04
N HIS A 55 -13.54 1.14 9.75
CA HIS A 55 -14.36 0.20 10.50
C HIS A 55 -14.23 -1.18 9.86
N VAL A 56 -13.79 -2.16 10.64
CA VAL A 56 -13.72 -3.57 10.27
C VAL A 56 -14.77 -4.28 11.11
N GLY A 57 -15.80 -4.81 10.46
CA GLY A 57 -16.88 -5.57 11.10
C GLY A 57 -16.96 -6.98 10.55
N ARG A 58 -17.86 -7.77 11.11
CA ARG A 58 -18.23 -9.09 10.57
C ARG A 58 -18.69 -8.96 9.11
N ASP A 59 -18.59 -10.07 8.38
CA ASP A 59 -19.03 -10.13 6.99
C ASP A 59 -20.52 -9.73 6.89
N ASP A 60 -20.78 -8.63 6.19
CA ASP A 60 -22.09 -8.04 5.95
C ASP A 60 -22.67 -8.45 4.57
N GLY A 61 -21.93 -9.28 3.81
CA GLY A 61 -22.27 -9.69 2.45
C GLY A 61 -22.10 -8.61 1.38
N VAL A 62 -21.66 -7.40 1.74
CA VAL A 62 -21.59 -6.23 0.85
C VAL A 62 -20.18 -5.66 0.79
N SER A 63 -19.61 -5.38 1.96
CA SER A 63 -18.29 -4.78 2.12
C SER A 63 -17.18 -5.76 1.72
N PRO A 64 -16.04 -5.27 1.19
CA PRO A 64 -14.94 -6.13 0.77
C PRO A 64 -14.35 -6.93 1.93
N VAL A 65 -13.92 -8.15 1.63
CA VAL A 65 -13.35 -9.09 2.62
C VAL A 65 -11.83 -8.95 2.64
N VAL A 66 -11.25 -8.92 3.84
CA VAL A 66 -9.79 -8.98 4.03
C VAL A 66 -9.34 -10.45 3.97
N ARG A 67 -8.51 -10.81 2.98
CA ARG A 67 -7.95 -12.17 2.83
C ARG A 67 -6.83 -12.43 3.83
N LEU A 68 -7.17 -12.99 4.99
CA LEU A 68 -6.21 -13.32 6.04
C LEU A 68 -5.32 -14.54 5.73
N ASP A 69 -5.68 -15.34 4.73
CA ASP A 69 -4.88 -16.45 4.20
C ASP A 69 -3.72 -15.97 3.29
N ALA A 70 -3.79 -14.72 2.81
CA ALA A 70 -2.85 -14.12 1.86
C ALA A 70 -2.08 -12.91 2.45
N ILE A 71 -1.72 -12.95 3.74
CA ILE A 71 -0.96 -11.87 4.39
C ILE A 71 0.53 -11.96 4.03
N GLY A 72 1.08 -10.98 3.32
CA GLY A 72 2.52 -10.87 3.09
C GLY A 72 3.23 -10.25 4.27
N ARG A 73 4.45 -10.70 4.55
CA ARG A 73 5.31 -10.17 5.62
C ARG A 73 6.75 -10.09 5.14
N HIS A 74 7.37 -8.95 5.40
CA HIS A 74 8.81 -8.78 5.29
C HIS A 74 9.34 -8.47 6.68
N GLU A 75 10.16 -9.37 7.21
CA GLU A 75 10.77 -9.19 8.52
C GLU A 75 12.10 -8.44 8.40
N VAL A 76 12.43 -7.72 9.46
CA VAL A 76 13.66 -6.93 9.57
C VAL A 76 14.91 -7.77 9.26
N ALA A 77 14.92 -9.03 9.67
CA ALA A 77 16.04 -9.94 9.49
C ALA A 77 16.14 -10.54 8.07
N SER A 78 15.11 -10.40 7.23
CA SER A 78 15.02 -11.02 5.90
C SER A 78 15.89 -10.36 4.82
N GLY A 79 16.75 -9.41 5.20
CA GLY A 79 17.58 -8.62 4.29
C GLY A 79 16.79 -7.53 3.56
N SER A 80 17.50 -6.67 2.84
CA SER A 80 16.95 -5.46 2.19
C SER A 80 17.03 -5.49 0.65
N ALA A 81 17.28 -6.65 0.06
CA ALA A 81 17.33 -6.81 -1.39
C ALA A 81 15.95 -6.49 -2.00
N PRO A 82 15.81 -5.49 -2.89
CA PRO A 82 14.51 -5.00 -3.34
C PRO A 82 13.57 -6.08 -3.90
N LEU A 83 14.08 -6.99 -4.72
CA LEU A 83 13.27 -8.08 -5.29
C LEU A 83 12.79 -9.07 -4.21
N ALA A 84 13.62 -9.38 -3.22
CA ALA A 84 13.22 -10.27 -2.13
C ALA A 84 12.11 -9.65 -1.27
N VAL A 85 12.20 -8.34 -1.00
CA VAL A 85 11.15 -7.60 -0.28
C VAL A 85 9.84 -7.63 -1.06
N VAL A 86 9.88 -7.37 -2.37
CA VAL A 86 8.67 -7.39 -3.21
C VAL A 86 8.12 -8.82 -3.34
N GLN A 87 8.96 -9.83 -3.46
CA GLN A 87 8.53 -11.23 -3.50
C GLN A 87 7.77 -11.62 -2.22
N ALA A 88 8.34 -11.34 -1.04
CA ALA A 88 7.74 -11.65 0.26
C ALA A 88 6.43 -10.89 0.52
N LEU A 89 6.31 -9.67 -0.01
CA LEU A 89 5.13 -8.83 0.15
C LEU A 89 4.07 -9.05 -0.92
N TYR A 90 4.39 -9.58 -2.10
CA TYR A 90 3.43 -9.66 -3.20
C TYR A 90 3.22 -11.08 -3.72
N SER A 91 4.21 -11.71 -4.33
CA SER A 91 3.99 -12.98 -5.03
C SER A 91 3.85 -14.17 -4.08
N GLU A 92 4.63 -14.24 -3.00
CA GLU A 92 4.48 -15.31 -2.00
C GLU A 92 3.09 -15.38 -1.35
N PRO A 93 2.50 -14.27 -0.83
CA PRO A 93 1.15 -14.32 -0.28
C PRO A 93 0.08 -14.61 -1.33
N LEU A 94 0.24 -14.12 -2.57
CA LEU A 94 -0.68 -14.45 -3.66
C LEU A 94 -0.62 -15.94 -4.01
N ALA A 95 0.59 -16.51 -4.12
CA ALA A 95 0.78 -17.92 -4.44
C ALA A 95 0.15 -18.85 -3.38
N ARG A 96 0.23 -18.49 -2.08
CA ARG A 96 -0.46 -19.25 -1.01
C ARG A 96 -1.98 -19.27 -1.16
N ALA A 97 -2.55 -18.25 -1.80
CA ALA A 97 -3.96 -18.15 -2.13
C ALA A 97 -4.32 -18.71 -3.51
N GLY A 98 -3.34 -19.30 -4.24
CA GLY A 98 -3.53 -19.78 -5.61
C GLY A 98 -3.68 -18.67 -6.65
N LEU A 99 -3.16 -17.46 -6.36
CA LEU A 99 -3.24 -16.27 -7.19
C LEU A 99 -1.85 -15.84 -7.69
N SER A 100 -1.84 -15.00 -8.71
CA SER A 100 -0.65 -14.35 -9.29
C SER A 100 -0.76 -12.83 -9.22
N LEU A 101 0.32 -12.13 -9.59
CA LEU A 101 0.30 -10.66 -9.73
C LEU A 101 -0.73 -10.16 -10.75
N LEU A 102 -1.15 -11.01 -11.70
CA LEU A 102 -2.12 -10.64 -12.74
C LEU A 102 -3.58 -10.74 -12.27
N ASP A 103 -3.83 -11.46 -11.18
CA ASP A 103 -5.15 -11.60 -10.56
C ASP A 103 -5.54 -10.42 -9.66
N VAL A 104 -4.62 -9.45 -9.49
CA VAL A 104 -4.84 -8.22 -8.72
C VAL A 104 -5.10 -7.05 -9.68
N ASP A 105 -6.24 -6.39 -9.51
CA ASP A 105 -6.64 -5.28 -10.37
C ASP A 105 -5.80 -4.02 -10.08
N ARG A 106 -5.57 -3.72 -8.80
CA ARG A 106 -4.83 -2.54 -8.36
C ARG A 106 -3.92 -2.83 -7.16
N PHE A 107 -2.70 -2.34 -7.23
CA PHE A 107 -1.75 -2.37 -6.13
C PHE A 107 -1.65 -0.99 -5.48
N ALA A 108 -2.09 -0.87 -4.23
CA ALA A 108 -1.85 0.29 -3.39
C ALA A 108 -0.54 0.08 -2.62
N LEU A 109 0.45 0.90 -2.92
CA LEU A 109 1.77 0.89 -2.29
C LEU A 109 2.06 2.27 -1.68
N GLU A 110 3.32 2.70 -1.58
CA GLU A 110 3.65 4.04 -1.09
C GLU A 110 3.26 5.12 -2.13
N LEU A 111 2.17 5.83 -1.86
CA LEU A 111 1.48 6.76 -2.78
C LEU A 111 1.89 8.22 -2.59
N HIS A 112 3.15 8.47 -2.24
CA HIS A 112 3.68 9.82 -2.05
C HIS A 112 3.44 10.70 -3.28
N ASN A 113 2.89 11.90 -3.09
CA ASN A 113 2.76 12.89 -4.16
C ASN A 113 4.15 13.23 -4.73
N PRO A 114 4.44 12.93 -6.02
CA PRO A 114 5.70 13.25 -6.66
C PRO A 114 6.04 14.75 -6.68
N GLU A 115 5.03 15.62 -6.67
CA GLU A 115 5.23 17.07 -6.60
C GLU A 115 5.92 17.49 -5.30
N ALA A 116 5.74 16.72 -4.22
CA ALA A 116 6.40 16.94 -2.95
C ALA A 116 7.75 16.19 -2.85
N THR A 117 7.84 14.98 -3.39
CA THR A 117 9.03 14.13 -3.21
C THR A 117 10.14 14.40 -4.20
N VAL A 118 9.84 14.81 -5.43
CA VAL A 118 10.85 15.11 -6.46
C VAL A 118 11.71 16.31 -6.07
N PRO A 119 11.16 17.48 -5.67
CA PRO A 119 11.97 18.63 -5.25
C PRO A 119 12.78 18.38 -3.97
N ALA A 120 12.32 17.44 -3.14
CA ALA A 120 13.02 16.98 -1.94
C ALA A 120 14.09 15.91 -2.23
N GLY A 121 14.35 15.58 -3.50
CA GLY A 121 15.38 14.61 -3.91
C GLY A 121 15.01 13.14 -3.70
N SER A 122 13.76 12.83 -3.36
CA SER A 122 13.28 11.46 -3.16
C SER A 122 12.71 10.82 -4.45
N GLY A 123 12.58 11.60 -5.54
CA GLY A 123 12.10 11.12 -6.84
C GLY A 123 10.61 10.77 -6.85
N ASN A 124 10.17 10.07 -7.91
CA ASN A 124 8.80 9.57 -8.04
C ASN A 124 8.68 8.18 -7.38
N VAL A 125 8.41 8.18 -6.08
CA VAL A 125 8.36 6.97 -5.25
C VAL A 125 7.34 5.94 -5.76
N PRO A 126 6.06 6.29 -6.02
CA PRO A 126 5.10 5.31 -6.53
C PRO A 126 5.54 4.69 -7.86
N LEU A 127 5.96 5.49 -8.84
CA LEU A 127 6.38 4.98 -10.15
C LEU A 127 7.54 3.99 -10.04
N ASN A 128 8.53 4.30 -9.22
CA ASN A 128 9.67 3.41 -8.98
C ASN A 128 9.22 2.08 -8.38
N ASN A 129 8.35 2.13 -7.36
CA ASN A 129 7.82 0.93 -6.72
C ASN A 129 6.99 0.07 -7.70
N TYR A 130 6.17 0.69 -8.57
CA TYR A 130 5.42 -0.04 -9.59
C TYR A 130 6.33 -0.68 -10.64
N ARG A 131 7.41 -0.01 -11.04
CA ARG A 131 8.41 -0.60 -11.95
C ARG A 131 9.14 -1.78 -11.31
N THR A 132 9.44 -1.72 -10.02
CA THR A 132 10.00 -2.87 -9.28
C THR A 132 9.02 -4.04 -9.24
N LEU A 133 7.74 -3.77 -8.96
CA LEU A 133 6.71 -4.81 -8.96
C LEU A 133 6.50 -5.42 -10.36
N ALA A 134 6.48 -4.60 -11.41
CA ALA A 134 6.42 -5.08 -12.79
C ALA A 134 7.67 -5.90 -13.16
N SER A 135 8.85 -5.52 -12.67
CA SER A 135 10.09 -6.28 -12.87
C SER A 135 10.01 -7.66 -12.20
N LEU A 136 9.38 -7.77 -11.02
CA LEU A 136 9.10 -9.07 -10.41
C LEU A 136 8.20 -9.91 -11.32
N ALA A 137 7.14 -9.33 -11.90
CA ALA A 137 6.26 -10.04 -12.84
C ALA A 137 7.01 -10.55 -14.10
N VAL A 138 8.02 -9.81 -14.58
CA VAL A 138 8.90 -10.27 -15.66
C VAL A 138 9.78 -11.44 -15.21
N VAL A 139 10.38 -11.35 -14.01
CA VAL A 139 11.21 -12.43 -13.44
C VAL A 139 10.40 -13.71 -13.24
N GLU A 140 9.16 -13.58 -12.81
CA GLU A 140 8.21 -14.69 -12.64
C GLU A 140 7.56 -15.15 -13.96
N LYS A 141 7.98 -14.56 -15.10
CA LYS A 141 7.50 -14.89 -16.45
C LYS A 141 5.99 -14.71 -16.64
N LEU A 142 5.38 -13.80 -15.88
CA LEU A 142 3.96 -13.45 -16.00
C LEU A 142 3.71 -12.45 -17.14
N ILE A 143 4.70 -11.59 -17.42
CA ILE A 143 4.67 -10.60 -18.49
C ILE A 143 6.03 -10.54 -19.19
N ALA A 144 6.05 -10.03 -20.42
CA ALA A 144 7.27 -9.69 -21.14
C ALA A 144 7.86 -8.35 -20.66
N ARG A 145 9.14 -8.12 -20.95
CA ARG A 145 9.88 -6.94 -20.46
C ARG A 145 9.33 -5.62 -21.02
N ASP A 146 8.83 -5.64 -22.25
CA ASP A 146 8.20 -4.52 -22.95
C ASP A 146 6.79 -4.20 -22.42
N GLU A 147 6.20 -5.08 -21.62
CA GLU A 147 4.87 -4.88 -21.00
C GLU A 147 4.93 -4.14 -19.66
N ILE A 148 6.13 -3.80 -19.14
CA ILE A 148 6.32 -3.13 -17.85
C ILE A 148 5.48 -1.84 -17.76
N ASP A 149 5.55 -0.97 -18.77
CA ASP A 149 4.80 0.30 -18.74
C ASP A 149 3.28 0.06 -18.83
N GLY A 150 2.88 -1.01 -19.52
CA GLY A 150 1.50 -1.49 -19.54
C GLY A 150 1.02 -1.90 -18.15
N PHE A 151 1.79 -2.72 -17.45
CA PHE A 151 1.52 -3.15 -16.08
C PHE A 151 1.40 -1.96 -15.12
N VAL A 152 2.34 -1.02 -15.18
CA VAL A 152 2.31 0.19 -14.34
C VAL A 152 1.04 1.00 -14.59
N ARG A 153 0.64 1.18 -15.86
CA ARG A 153 -0.56 1.94 -16.22
C ARG A 153 -1.86 1.25 -15.79
N THR A 154 -1.96 -0.06 -15.98
CA THR A 154 -3.20 -0.80 -15.74
C THR A 154 -3.40 -1.22 -14.29
N ARG A 155 -2.31 -1.46 -13.54
CA ARG A 155 -2.36 -1.97 -12.16
C ARG A 155 -1.82 -1.00 -11.11
N GLY A 156 -1.02 -0.02 -11.51
CA GLY A 156 -0.56 1.06 -10.65
C GLY A 156 -1.52 2.26 -10.62
N MET A 157 -1.06 3.33 -9.98
CA MET A 157 -1.72 4.64 -9.94
C MET A 157 -0.70 5.75 -9.64
N PRO A 158 -0.94 7.02 -10.01
CA PRO A 158 -0.06 8.10 -9.59
C PRO A 158 -0.06 8.26 -8.07
N GLY A 159 1.04 8.75 -7.51
CA GLY A 159 1.06 9.20 -6.13
C GLY A 159 0.31 10.51 -5.98
N PHE A 160 -0.51 10.60 -4.94
CA PHE A 160 -1.35 11.77 -4.67
C PHE A 160 -1.42 12.10 -3.17
N SER A 161 -0.81 11.26 -2.32
CA SER A 161 -0.93 11.39 -0.88
C SER A 161 0.15 12.31 -0.31
N PRO A 162 -0.20 13.24 0.61
CA PRO A 162 0.80 14.00 1.35
C PRO A 162 1.70 13.04 2.14
N THR A 163 3.00 13.32 2.20
CA THR A 163 3.98 12.54 2.98
C THR A 163 3.77 12.64 4.51
N GLN A 164 2.92 13.55 4.99
CA GLN A 164 2.58 13.73 6.40
C GLN A 164 1.93 12.49 7.04
N GLY A 165 2.29 12.20 8.29
CA GLY A 165 1.65 11.16 9.11
C GLY A 165 1.92 9.69 8.77
N HIS A 166 2.78 9.39 7.79
CA HIS A 166 2.88 8.02 7.22
C HIS A 166 1.56 7.52 6.60
N ILE A 167 0.59 8.41 6.41
CA ILE A 167 -0.65 8.16 5.69
C ILE A 167 -0.37 7.89 4.22
N ALA A 168 0.72 8.45 3.72
CA ALA A 168 1.26 8.27 2.38
C ALA A 168 1.64 6.83 1.98
N SER A 169 1.42 5.84 2.86
CA SER A 169 1.41 4.41 2.51
C SER A 169 0.23 4.06 1.57
N ALA A 170 -0.23 2.80 1.57
CA ALA A 170 -1.31 2.32 0.71
C ALA A 170 -2.72 2.78 1.12
N VAL A 171 -2.92 3.19 2.39
CA VAL A 171 -4.24 3.49 2.97
C VAL A 171 -5.06 4.56 2.23
N PRO A 172 -4.50 5.63 1.62
CA PRO A 172 -5.28 6.67 0.93
C PRO A 172 -6.15 6.11 -0.20
N TYR A 173 -5.76 4.99 -0.80
CA TYR A 173 -6.54 4.33 -1.84
C TYR A 173 -7.73 3.52 -1.31
N LEU A 174 -7.81 3.25 0.00
CA LEU A 174 -8.78 2.34 0.59
C LEU A 174 -10.24 2.69 0.27
N GLY A 175 -10.59 3.99 0.36
CA GLY A 175 -11.94 4.45 0.02
C GLY A 175 -12.27 4.27 -1.46
N HIS A 176 -11.29 4.44 -2.35
CA HIS A 176 -11.44 4.21 -3.79
C HIS A 176 -11.57 2.71 -4.10
N ALA A 177 -10.72 1.88 -3.49
CA ALA A 177 -10.80 0.42 -3.61
C ALA A 177 -12.15 -0.09 -3.15
N ARG A 178 -12.65 0.33 -1.98
CA ARG A 178 -13.97 -0.07 -1.48
C ARG A 178 -15.07 0.24 -2.48
N ARG A 179 -15.10 1.47 -3.03
CA ARG A 179 -16.11 1.84 -4.05
C ARG A 179 -16.02 0.96 -5.29
N GLY A 180 -14.81 0.68 -5.80
CA GLY A 180 -14.62 -0.17 -6.98
C GLY A 180 -14.97 -1.63 -6.74
N LEU A 181 -14.66 -2.16 -5.56
CA LEU A 181 -14.96 -3.55 -5.17
C LEU A 181 -16.47 -3.74 -4.95
N VAL A 182 -17.11 -2.85 -4.19
CA VAL A 182 -18.57 -2.89 -3.97
C VAL A 182 -19.33 -2.64 -5.28
N GLY A 183 -18.84 -1.74 -6.12
CA GLY A 183 -19.44 -1.44 -7.43
C GLY A 183 -19.14 -2.46 -8.52
N GLY A 184 -18.41 -3.55 -8.24
CA GLY A 184 -18.10 -4.61 -9.20
C GLY A 184 -17.03 -4.29 -10.25
N ALA A 185 -16.53 -3.05 -10.30
CA ALA A 185 -15.47 -2.63 -11.23
C ALA A 185 -14.09 -3.23 -10.89
N LEU A 186 -13.90 -3.67 -9.64
CA LEU A 186 -12.71 -4.35 -9.16
C LEU A 186 -13.11 -5.68 -8.52
N THR A 187 -12.22 -6.65 -8.59
CA THR A 187 -12.33 -7.96 -7.94
C THR A 187 -11.35 -8.06 -6.77
N ARG A 188 -10.09 -7.63 -6.94
CA ARG A 188 -9.05 -7.71 -5.92
C ARG A 188 -8.14 -6.49 -5.95
N THR A 189 -7.88 -5.93 -4.77
CA THR A 189 -6.90 -4.87 -4.60
C THR A 189 -5.94 -5.26 -3.48
N MET A 190 -4.65 -5.07 -3.72
CA MET A 190 -3.62 -5.43 -2.76
C MET A 190 -3.00 -4.17 -2.16
N PHE A 191 -2.88 -4.15 -0.84
CA PHE A 191 -2.36 -3.02 -0.08
C PHE A 191 -1.07 -3.40 0.62
N THR A 192 -0.04 -2.58 0.48
CA THR A 192 1.26 -2.82 1.11
C THR A 192 1.73 -1.62 1.91
N GLY A 193 2.12 -1.86 3.16
CA GLY A 193 2.76 -0.88 4.01
C GLY A 193 4.17 -1.33 4.35
N LYS A 194 5.16 -0.49 4.05
CA LYS A 194 6.55 -0.68 4.46
C LYS A 194 6.93 0.45 5.42
N GLY A 195 7.51 0.10 6.56
CA GLY A 195 7.94 1.04 7.59
C GLY A 195 9.43 0.91 7.85
N SER A 196 10.14 2.03 7.96
CA SER A 196 11.43 2.02 8.62
C SER A 196 11.19 2.00 10.13
N LEU A 197 11.88 1.11 10.85
CA LEU A 197 11.77 1.04 12.31
C LEU A 197 12.44 2.22 13.02
N PHE A 198 13.46 2.77 12.38
CA PHE A 198 14.22 3.92 12.86
C PHE A 198 14.42 4.92 11.72
N LEU A 199 14.98 6.08 12.04
CA LEU A 199 15.35 7.05 11.03
C LEU A 199 16.34 6.43 10.04
N GLY A 200 16.16 6.65 8.74
CA GLY A 200 17.05 6.11 7.70
C GLY A 200 18.54 6.48 7.86
N ARG A 201 18.85 7.52 8.64
CA ARG A 201 20.24 7.87 9.00
C ARG A 201 20.88 6.92 10.02
N MET A 202 20.09 6.15 10.75
CA MET A 202 20.54 5.20 11.76
C MET A 202 20.64 3.78 11.17
N THR A 203 19.63 3.37 10.41
CA THR A 203 19.59 2.05 9.77
C THR A 203 18.67 2.07 8.55
N GLN A 204 18.94 1.19 7.60
CA GLN A 204 18.13 0.98 6.38
C GLN A 204 17.20 -0.24 6.51
N LEU A 205 17.09 -0.81 7.70
CA LEU A 205 16.19 -1.90 7.99
C LEU A 205 14.73 -1.44 7.97
N SER A 206 13.86 -2.28 7.42
CA SER A 206 12.42 -2.04 7.35
C SER A 206 11.62 -3.27 7.71
N ASP A 207 10.42 -3.05 8.22
CA ASP A 207 9.37 -4.05 8.26
C ASP A 207 8.38 -3.81 7.10
N GLY A 208 7.65 -4.85 6.73
CA GLY A 208 6.64 -4.75 5.70
C GLY A 208 5.49 -5.71 5.92
N ILE A 209 4.29 -5.26 5.56
CA ILE A 209 3.10 -6.09 5.54
C ILE A 209 2.25 -5.78 4.31
N SER A 210 1.64 -6.81 3.75
CA SER A 210 0.62 -6.67 2.72
C SER A 210 -0.64 -7.45 3.05
N LEU A 211 -1.76 -6.99 2.49
CA LEU A 211 -3.05 -7.67 2.57
C LEU A 211 -3.82 -7.49 1.26
N ILE A 212 -4.76 -8.39 1.01
CA ILE A 212 -5.67 -8.32 -0.14
C ILE A 212 -7.06 -7.99 0.37
N LEU A 213 -7.70 -7.00 -0.26
CA LEU A 213 -9.13 -6.79 -0.20
C LEU A 213 -9.76 -7.42 -1.43
N GLU A 214 -10.71 -8.31 -1.21
CA GLU A 214 -11.43 -9.02 -2.24
C GLU A 214 -12.91 -8.63 -2.23
N ARG A 215 -13.49 -8.50 -3.42
CA ARG A 215 -14.92 -8.22 -3.57
C ARG A 215 -15.73 -9.32 -2.88
N ASN A 216 -16.75 -8.90 -2.14
CA ASN A 216 -17.65 -9.84 -1.51
C ASN A 216 -18.49 -10.56 -2.57
N ALA A 217 -18.48 -11.89 -2.55
CA ALA A 217 -19.23 -12.70 -3.52
C ALA A 217 -20.71 -12.86 -3.15
N ALA A 218 -21.11 -12.54 -1.91
CA ALA A 218 -22.48 -12.72 -1.44
C ALA A 218 -23.48 -11.67 -1.96
N GLY A 219 -22.99 -10.61 -2.62
CA GLY A 219 -23.80 -9.55 -3.23
C GLY A 219 -23.97 -9.65 -4.75
N ALA A 220 -23.61 -10.79 -5.37
CA ALA A 220 -23.74 -11.05 -6.81
C ALA A 220 -24.80 -12.14 -7.10
#